data_AF-A0A5B1BYP2-F1
#
_entry.id   AF-A0A5B1BYP2-F1
#
_cell.length_a   1.000
_cell.length_b   1.000
_cell.length_c   1.000
_cell.angle_alpha   90.00
_cell.angle_beta   90.00
_cell.angle_gamma   90.00
#
_symmetry.space_group_name_H-M   'P 1'
#
loop_
_entity.id
_entity.type
_entity.pdbx_description
1 polymer ?
#
loop_
_entity_poly.entity_id
_entity_poly.type
_entity_poly.pdbx_seq_one_letter_code
_entity_poly.pdbx_strand_id
1 'polypeptide(L)' 'MHNGNVLCGFDDVKEIQIRVFASDDFDSYNLSLITHNDKSILLEEHNDLLVTKELAGNIADFLAVSVRIVN' A
#
# COMPACT_ATOMS: atom_id res chain seq x y z
N MET A 1 -0.02 -19.64 -11.00
CA MET A 1 -0.10 -18.32 -11.64
C MET A 1 -1.49 -17.77 -11.31
N HIS A 2 -1.62 -16.96 -10.26
CA HIS A 2 -2.92 -16.44 -9.84
C HIS A 2 -3.25 -15.17 -10.65
N ASN A 3 -3.93 -15.34 -11.78
CA ASN A 3 -4.68 -14.25 -12.42
C ASN A 3 -5.99 -14.05 -11.63
N GLY A 4 -5.88 -13.57 -10.39
CA GLY A 4 -7.04 -13.09 -9.66
C GLY A 4 -7.36 -11.69 -10.18
N ASN A 5 -8.40 -11.55 -11.01
CA ASN A 5 -9.03 -10.26 -11.23
C ASN A 5 -9.55 -9.77 -9.88
N VAL A 6 -8.73 -9.02 -9.16
CA VAL A 6 -9.18 -8.28 -7.98
C VAL A 6 -10.03 -7.13 -8.50
N LEU A 7 -11.35 -7.33 -8.46
CA LEU A 7 -12.31 -6.25 -8.57
C LEU A 7 -12.41 -5.62 -7.18
N CYS A 8 -11.49 -4.74 -6.86
CA CYS A 8 -11.57 -3.90 -5.66
C CYS A 8 -12.27 -2.61 -6.06
N GLY A 9 -13.49 -2.38 -5.54
CA GLY A 9 -14.08 -1.06 -5.61
C GLY A 9 -13.23 -0.07 -4.80
N PHE A 10 -13.30 1.22 -5.14
CA PHE A 10 -12.67 2.26 -4.33
C PHE A 10 -13.27 2.31 -2.91
N ASP A 11 -14.56 2.01 -2.78
CA ASP A 11 -15.29 1.92 -1.51
C ASP A 11 -14.88 0.69 -0.65
N ASP A 12 -14.31 -0.35 -1.27
CA ASP A 12 -13.81 -1.51 -0.55
C ASP A 12 -12.48 -1.23 0.18
N VAL A 13 -11.81 -0.11 -0.12
CA VAL A 13 -10.52 0.24 0.49
C VAL A 13 -10.75 0.89 1.84
N LYS A 14 -10.17 0.27 2.88
CA LYS A 14 -10.22 0.72 4.27
C LYS A 14 -9.04 1.65 4.60
N GLU A 15 -7.84 1.29 4.16
CA GLU A 15 -6.63 2.07 4.42
C GLU A 15 -5.53 1.75 3.39
N ILE A 16 -4.60 2.67 3.23
CA ILE A 16 -3.34 2.44 2.50
C ILE A 16 -2.28 2.00 3.51
N GLN A 17 -1.60 0.90 3.24
CA GLN A 17 -0.50 0.40 4.06
C GLN A 17 0.83 0.58 3.37
N ILE A 18 1.80 1.16 4.07
CA ILE A 18 3.22 1.13 3.71
C ILE A 18 3.89 0.14 4.66
N ARG A 19 4.40 -0.97 4.13
CA ARG A 19 5.23 -1.92 4.90
C ARG A 19 6.70 -1.63 4.67
N VAL A 20 7.42 -1.41 5.75
CA VAL A 20 8.85 -1.13 5.75
C VAL A 20 9.59 -2.44 5.97
N PHE A 21 10.53 -2.75 5.08
CA PHE A 21 11.46 -3.86 5.20
C PHE A 21 12.85 -3.27 5.41
N ALA A 22 13.19 -3.05 6.67
CA ALA A 22 14.52 -2.60 7.02
C ALA A 22 15.53 -3.73 6.85
N SER A 23 16.59 -3.46 6.10
CA SER A 23 17.68 -4.39 5.84
C SER A 23 19.02 -3.69 6.03
N ASP A 24 20.08 -4.46 6.26
CA ASP A 24 21.42 -3.91 6.56
C ASP A 24 22.02 -3.12 5.37
N ASP A 25 21.59 -3.47 4.14
CA ASP A 25 22.13 -2.94 2.88
C ASP A 25 21.22 -1.86 2.26
N PHE A 26 19.91 -2.11 2.21
CA PHE A 26 18.90 -1.18 1.69
C PHE A 26 17.54 -1.40 2.36
N ASP A 27 16.84 -0.31 2.67
CA ASP A 27 15.44 -0.35 3.06
C ASP A 27 14.53 -0.51 1.84
N SER A 28 13.55 -1.42 1.91
CA SER A 28 12.50 -1.57 0.89
C SER A 28 11.13 -1.26 1.48
N TYR A 29 10.23 -0.76 0.65
CA TYR A 29 8.91 -0.28 1.05
C TYR A 29 7.85 -0.85 0.13
N ASN A 30 6.89 -1.58 0.69
CA ASN A 30 5.77 -2.12 -0.09
C ASN A 30 4.54 -1.28 0.16
N LEU A 31 3.96 -0.77 -0.92
CA LEU A 31 2.70 -0.05 -0.90
C LEU A 31 1.57 -1.04 -1.16
N SER A 32 0.60 -1.12 -0.26
CA SER A 32 -0.53 -2.03 -0.37
C SER A 32 -1.86 -1.34 -0.03
N LEU A 33 -2.93 -1.75 -0.70
CA LEU A 33 -4.31 -1.42 -0.32
C LEU A 33 -4.80 -2.46 0.68
N ILE A 34 -5.35 -2.01 1.80
CA ILE A 34 -6.05 -2.87 2.73
C ILE A 34 -7.54 -2.67 2.52
N THR A 35 -8.23 -3.75 2.21
CA THR A 35 -9.69 -3.74 2.04
C THR A 35 -10.41 -3.86 3.38
N HIS A 36 -11.71 -3.53 3.42
CA HIS A 36 -12.57 -3.77 4.58
C HIS A 36 -12.65 -5.24 5.00
N ASN A 37 -12.35 -6.18 4.10
CA ASN A 37 -12.24 -7.60 4.37
C ASN A 37 -10.84 -8.03 4.86
N ASP A 38 -10.00 -7.07 5.27
CA ASP A 38 -8.62 -7.23 5.74
C ASP A 38 -7.70 -7.96 4.74
N LYS A 39 -8.06 -7.95 3.44
CA LYS A 39 -7.18 -8.43 2.37
C LYS A 39 -6.22 -7.31 1.97
N SER A 40 -4.95 -7.68 1.83
CA SER A 40 -3.88 -6.81 1.33
C SER A 40 -3.68 -7.03 -0.17
N ILE A 41 -3.73 -5.95 -0.95
CA ILE A 41 -3.42 -5.95 -2.38
C ILE A 41 -2.14 -5.14 -2.56
N LEU A 42 -1.07 -5.78 -2.99
CA LEU A 42 0.20 -5.11 -3.30
C LEU A 42 0.02 -4.23 -4.55
N LEU A 43 0.35 -2.96 -4.43
CA LEU A 43 0.38 -2.02 -5.55
C LEU A 43 1.76 -1.97 -6.18
N GLU A 44 2.77 -1.67 -5.36
CA GLU A 44 4.14 -1.46 -5.84
C GLU A 44 5.16 -1.70 -4.72
N GLU A 45 6.39 -2.00 -5.13
CA GLU A 45 7.57 -2.14 -4.27
C GLU A 45 8.56 -1.03 -4.64
N HIS A 46 8.98 -0.25 -3.65
CA HIS A 46 9.90 0.86 -3.82
C HIS A 46 11.12 0.68 -2.93
N ASN A 47 12.24 1.27 -3.34
CA ASN A 47 13.44 1.41 -2.51
C ASN A 47 13.58 2.84 -1.96
N ASP A 48 12.59 3.69 -2.17
CA ASP A 48 12.60 5.09 -1.73
C ASP A 48 11.36 5.43 -0.90
N LEU A 49 11.59 5.88 0.33
CA LEU A 49 10.53 6.20 1.29
C LEU A 49 9.74 7.44 0.89
N LEU A 50 10.40 8.44 0.29
CA LEU A 50 9.77 9.71 -0.06
C LEU A 50 8.73 9.47 -1.16
N VAL A 51 9.12 8.77 -2.22
CA VAL A 51 8.24 8.38 -3.33
C VAL A 51 7.08 7.54 -2.81
N THR A 52 7.36 6.55 -1.96
CA THR A 52 6.32 5.69 -1.38
C THR A 52 5.31 6.48 -0.56
N LYS A 53 5.77 7.44 0.25
CA LYS A 53 4.88 8.29 1.07
C LYS A 53 4.04 9.23 0.23
N GLU A 54 4.64 9.83 -0.81
CA GLU A 54 3.92 10.74 -1.70
C GLU A 54 2.82 10.00 -2.46
N LEU A 55 3.14 8.82 -3.03
CA LEU A 55 2.16 7.99 -3.72
C LEU A 55 1.06 7.50 -2.77
N ALA A 56 1.42 7.03 -1.58
CA ALA A 56 0.46 6.62 -0.56
C ALA A 56 -0.48 7.77 -0.14
N GLY A 57 0.06 8.98 0.02
CA GLY A 57 -0.70 10.18 0.35
C GLY A 57 -1.68 10.56 -0.74
N ASN A 58 -1.24 10.55 -2.01
CA ASN A 58 -2.09 10.87 -3.15
C ASN A 58 -3.24 9.86 -3.32
N ILE A 59 -2.97 8.56 -3.12
CA ILE A 59 -4.00 7.53 -3.20
C ILE A 59 -4.96 7.64 -2.00
N ALA A 60 -4.43 7.87 -0.80
CA ALA A 60 -5.25 8.03 0.41
C ALA A 60 -6.17 9.25 0.32
N ASP A 61 -5.68 10.38 -0.20
CA ASP A 61 -6.48 11.59 -0.45
C ASP A 61 -7.59 11.32 -1.46
N PHE A 62 -7.25 10.67 -2.59
CA PHE A 62 -8.22 10.33 -3.63
C PHE A 62 -9.34 9.40 -3.13
N LEU A 63 -9.00 8.44 -2.27
CA LEU A 63 -9.95 7.48 -1.72
C LEU A 63 -10.61 7.96 -0.40
N ALA A 64 -10.20 9.12 0.12
CA ALA A 64 -10.60 9.63 1.43
C ALA A 64 -10.36 8.63 2.59
N VAL A 65 -9.23 7.93 2.56
CA VAL A 65 -8.82 6.96 3.58
C VAL A 65 -7.54 7.39 4.30
N SER A 66 -7.16 6.67 5.36
CA SER A 66 -5.91 6.92 6.08
C SER A 66 -4.74 6.10 5.52
N VAL A 67 -3.52 6.62 5.70
CA VAL A 67 -2.27 5.87 5.49
C VAL A 67 -1.78 5.31 6.81
N ARG A 68 -1.41 4.03 6.83
CA ARG A 68 -0.79 3.35 7.95
C ARG A 68 0.59 2.83 7.56
N ILE A 69 1.59 3.15 8.37
CA ILE A 69 2.96 2.65 8.20
C ILE A 69 3.17 1.51 9.19
N VAL A 70 3.63 0.36 8.70
CA VAL A 70 3.93 -0.83 9.50
C VAL A 70 5.36 -1.29 9.22
N ASN A 71 6.00 -1.89 10.23
CA ASN A 71 7.34 -2.48 10.17
C ASN A 71 7.20 -3.99 10.40
#